data_AF-A0A7W8LLA2-F1
#
_entry.id   AF-A0A7W8LLA2-F1
#
_cell.length_a   1.000
_cell.length_b   1.000
_cell.length_c   1.000
_cell.angle_alpha   90.00
_cell.angle_beta   90.00
_cell.angle_gamma   90.00
#
_symmetry.space_group_name_H-M   'P 1'
#
loop_
_entity.id
_entity.type
_entity.pdbx_description
1 polymer ?
#
loop_
_entity_poly.entity_id
_entity_poly.type
_entity_poly.pdbx_seq_one_letter_code
_entity_poly.pdbx_strand_id
1 'polypeptide(L)'
;MNSFAIREIFANNLRFFRKSHNPPFTQEKLSELVGKNQNYIGLIEKGKSSPPLEMIALIAEKLEIEPSLLLEEKASLDNLKSFNKEDLITELSSKIVANLQSSITNEIRNALK
;
A
#
# COMPACT_ATOMS: atom_id res chain seq x y z
N MET A 1 6.26 -6.87 16.50
CA MET A 1 5.48 -5.75 15.91
C MET A 1 4.60 -5.15 16.98
N ASN A 2 4.65 -3.84 17.22
CA ASN A 2 3.79 -3.17 18.19
C ASN A 2 2.34 -3.07 17.63
N SER A 3 1.32 -3.33 18.43
CA SER A 3 -0.10 -3.20 18.02
C SER A 3 -0.48 -1.79 17.55
N PHE A 4 0.27 -0.76 17.93
CA PHE A 4 0.09 0.59 17.39
C PHE A 4 0.58 0.73 15.94
N ALA A 5 1.64 -0.01 15.57
CA ALA A 5 2.20 0.01 14.23
C ALA A 5 1.28 -0.64 13.19
N ILE A 6 0.64 -1.77 13.52
CA ILE A 6 -0.25 -2.46 12.55
C ILE A 6 -1.49 -1.62 12.21
N ARG A 7 -1.97 -0.81 13.16
CA ARG A 7 -3.12 0.08 12.95
C ARG A 7 -2.77 1.23 12.00
N GLU A 8 -1.56 1.76 12.11
CA GLU A 8 -1.05 2.80 11.21
C GLU A 8 -0.82 2.23 9.80
N ILE A 9 -0.21 1.04 9.70
CA ILE A 9 -0.04 0.31 8.44
C ILE A 9 -1.38 0.16 7.73
N PHE A 10 -2.39 -0.33 8.45
CA PHE A 10 -3.73 -0.50 7.94
C PHE A 10 -4.37 0.81 7.47
N ALA A 11 -4.31 1.85 8.29
CA ALA A 11 -4.87 3.16 7.97
C ALA A 11 -4.27 3.76 6.69
N ASN A 12 -2.95 3.67 6.54
CA ASN A 12 -2.22 4.17 5.39
C ASN A 12 -2.51 3.36 4.13
N ASN A 13 -2.52 2.02 4.23
CA ASN A 13 -2.84 1.14 3.10
C ASN A 13 -4.28 1.34 2.62
N LEU A 14 -5.24 1.44 3.54
CA LEU A 14 -6.64 1.73 3.18
C LEU A 14 -6.74 3.03 2.38
N ARG A 15 -6.11 4.09 2.88
CA ARG A 15 -6.12 5.39 2.21
C ARG A 15 -5.44 5.34 0.85
N PHE A 16 -4.35 4.60 0.73
CA PHE A 16 -3.62 4.40 -0.52
C PHE A 16 -4.49 3.69 -1.55
N PHE A 17 -4.96 2.47 -1.28
CA PHE A 17 -5.75 1.69 -2.24
C PHE A 17 -7.05 2.40 -2.63
N ARG A 18 -7.74 3.05 -1.69
CA ARG A 18 -8.93 3.85 -1.98
C ARG A 18 -8.65 4.96 -3.01
N LYS A 19 -7.52 5.65 -2.87
CA LYS A 19 -7.11 6.71 -3.79
C LYS A 19 -6.51 6.19 -5.10
N SER A 20 -5.95 4.99 -5.10
CA SER A 20 -5.36 4.34 -6.28
C SER A 20 -6.43 3.73 -7.20
N HIS A 21 -7.66 3.59 -6.73
CA HIS A 21 -8.80 3.20 -7.57
C HIS A 21 -8.98 4.16 -8.76
N ASN A 22 -9.56 3.70 -9.86
CA ASN A 22 -9.82 4.51 -11.05
C ASN A 22 -11.31 4.48 -11.44
N PRO A 23 -12.09 5.57 -11.22
CA PRO A 23 -11.67 6.83 -10.60
C PRO A 23 -11.40 6.67 -9.09
N PRO A 24 -10.58 7.55 -8.47
CA PRO A 24 -10.30 7.50 -7.04
C PRO A 24 -11.57 7.56 -6.21
N PHE A 25 -11.71 6.66 -5.24
CA PHE A 25 -12.85 6.70 -4.34
C PHE A 25 -12.69 7.82 -3.32
N THR A 26 -13.76 8.56 -3.06
CA THR A 26 -13.86 9.43 -1.88
C THR A 26 -14.11 8.57 -0.63
N GLN A 27 -13.91 9.13 0.57
CA GLN A 27 -14.30 8.43 1.80
C GLN A 27 -15.80 8.16 1.85
N GLU A 28 -16.61 9.09 1.32
CA GLU A 28 -18.06 8.94 1.19
C GLU A 28 -18.38 7.77 0.26
N LYS A 29 -17.71 7.69 -0.91
CA LYS A 29 -17.93 6.59 -1.85
C LYS A 29 -17.61 5.24 -1.24
N LEU A 30 -16.46 5.10 -0.57
CA LEU A 30 -16.13 3.85 0.09
C LEU A 30 -17.13 3.52 1.21
N SER A 31 -17.58 4.53 1.97
CA SER A 31 -18.56 4.33 3.03
C SER A 31 -19.92 3.82 2.52
N GLU A 32 -20.37 4.33 1.38
CA GLU A 32 -21.56 3.85 0.68
C GLU A 32 -21.41 2.37 0.28
N LEU A 33 -20.28 2.01 -0.33
CA LEU A 33 -20.00 0.64 -0.81
C LEU A 33 -19.98 -0.41 0.31
N VAL A 34 -19.59 -0.01 1.53
CA VAL A 34 -19.51 -0.91 2.70
C VAL A 34 -20.67 -0.73 3.68
N GLY A 35 -21.67 0.09 3.34
CA GLY A 35 -22.86 0.33 4.17
C GLY A 35 -22.55 0.98 5.52
N LYS A 36 -21.62 1.95 5.55
CA LYS A 36 -21.21 2.70 6.75
C LYS A 36 -21.30 4.20 6.54
N ASN A 37 -21.17 4.95 7.64
CA ASN A 37 -21.07 6.39 7.55
C ASN A 37 -19.66 6.82 7.12
N GLN A 38 -19.55 7.98 6.45
CA GLN A 38 -18.27 8.52 6.00
C GLN A 38 -17.27 8.74 7.15
N ASN A 39 -17.76 9.16 8.32
CA ASN A 39 -16.92 9.40 9.50
C ASN A 39 -16.19 8.13 9.96
N TYR A 40 -16.79 6.95 9.78
CA TYR A 40 -16.20 5.66 10.13
C TYR A 40 -14.95 5.40 9.30
N ILE A 41 -15.03 5.56 7.97
CA ILE A 41 -13.86 5.47 7.09
C ILE A 41 -12.80 6.51 7.48
N GLY A 42 -13.22 7.75 7.77
CA GLY A 42 -12.32 8.81 8.21
C GLY A 42 -11.62 8.51 9.54
N LEU A 43 -12.28 7.84 10.50
CA LEU A 43 -11.68 7.42 11.77
C LEU A 43 -10.70 6.26 11.58
N ILE A 44 -11.01 5.32 10.69
CA ILE A 44 -10.12 4.22 10.33
C ILE A 44 -8.83 4.77 9.68
N GLU A 45 -8.94 5.62 8.67
CA GLU A 45 -7.78 6.21 7.97
C GLU A 45 -6.92 7.14 8.85
N LYS A 46 -7.43 7.55 10.02
CA LYS A 46 -6.67 8.30 11.03
C LYS A 46 -6.09 7.40 12.12
N GLY A 47 -6.25 6.07 12.02
CA GLY A 47 -5.86 5.11 13.04
C GLY A 47 -6.67 5.19 14.34
N LYS A 48 -7.81 5.89 14.34
CA LYS A 48 -8.65 6.11 15.54
C LYS A 48 -9.70 5.03 15.76
N SER A 49 -9.96 4.20 14.76
CA SER A 49 -10.89 3.07 14.84
C SER A 49 -10.25 1.80 14.27
N SER A 50 -10.51 0.65 14.89
CA SER A 50 -10.15 -0.65 14.35
C SER A 50 -11.42 -1.33 13.83
N PRO A 51 -11.55 -1.57 12.52
CA PRO A 51 -12.66 -2.35 12.00
C PRO A 51 -12.53 -3.83 12.44
N PRO A 52 -13.64 -4.57 12.56
CA PRO A 52 -13.61 -6.03 12.71
C PRO A 52 -13.12 -6.70 11.41
N LEU A 53 -12.70 -7.96 11.49
CA LEU A 53 -12.13 -8.69 10.34
C LEU A 53 -13.10 -8.77 9.16
N GLU A 54 -14.39 -8.95 9.42
CA GLU A 54 -15.44 -9.01 8.41
C GLU A 54 -15.52 -7.70 7.61
N MET A 55 -15.30 -6.56 8.29
CA MET A 55 -15.26 -5.26 7.64
C MET A 55 -13.96 -5.07 6.83
N ILE A 56 -12.84 -5.61 7.29
CA ILE A 56 -11.59 -5.61 6.53
C ILE A 56 -11.77 -6.40 5.22
N ALA A 57 -12.36 -7.59 5.30
CA ALA A 57 -12.66 -8.42 4.13
C ALA A 57 -13.61 -7.70 3.16
N LEU A 58 -14.68 -7.08 3.68
CA LEU A 58 -15.62 -6.31 2.86
C LEU A 58 -14.95 -5.10 2.19
N ILE A 59 -14.11 -4.36 2.91
CA ILE A 59 -13.36 -3.23 2.35
C ILE A 59 -12.46 -3.72 1.21
N ALA A 60 -11.72 -4.81 1.41
CA ALA A 60 -10.84 -5.38 0.41
C ALA A 60 -11.61 -5.83 -0.84
N GLU A 61 -12.75 -6.49 -0.65
CA GLU A 61 -13.66 -6.88 -1.73
C GLU A 61 -14.12 -5.65 -2.53
N LYS A 62 -14.57 -4.58 -1.87
CA LYS A 62 -15.03 -3.35 -2.55
C LYS A 62 -13.91 -2.53 -3.19
N LEU A 63 -12.67 -2.75 -2.78
CA LEU A 63 -11.49 -2.16 -3.40
C LEU A 63 -10.84 -3.07 -4.45
N GLU A 64 -11.38 -4.28 -4.67
CA GLU A 64 -10.87 -5.28 -5.60
C GLU A 64 -9.40 -5.66 -5.34
N ILE A 65 -9.05 -5.84 -4.06
CA ILE A 65 -7.70 -6.21 -3.62
C ILE A 65 -7.73 -7.42 -2.68
N GLU A 66 -6.61 -8.10 -2.55
CA GLU A 66 -6.42 -9.11 -1.50
C GLU A 66 -6.43 -8.47 -0.10
N PRO A 67 -7.17 -9.03 0.88
CA PRO A 67 -7.24 -8.45 2.23
C PRO A 67 -5.89 -8.31 2.93
N SER A 68 -4.92 -9.18 2.63
CA SER A 68 -3.57 -9.13 3.20
C SER A 68 -2.84 -7.84 2.84
N LEU A 69 -3.12 -7.23 1.68
CA LEU A 69 -2.49 -5.98 1.24
C LEU A 69 -2.82 -4.82 2.18
N LEU A 70 -3.95 -4.86 2.87
CA LEU A 70 -4.30 -3.84 3.86
C LEU A 70 -3.38 -3.91 5.09
N LEU A 71 -2.76 -5.05 5.38
CA LEU A 71 -1.87 -5.25 6.52
C LEU A 71 -0.39 -5.32 6.13
N GLU A 72 -0.08 -5.23 4.83
CA GLU A 72 1.28 -5.33 4.34
C GLU A 72 2.03 -4.01 4.50
N GLU A 73 3.15 -4.04 5.21
CA GLU A 73 3.96 -2.87 5.51
C GLU A 73 4.48 -2.18 4.24
N LYS A 74 4.70 -2.92 3.16
CA LYS A 74 5.26 -2.39 1.90
C LYS A 74 4.20 -2.03 0.85
N ALA A 75 2.91 -2.11 1.18
CA ALA A 75 1.82 -1.91 0.22
C ALA A 75 1.51 -0.43 -0.09
N SER A 76 1.96 0.52 0.73
CA SER A 76 1.75 1.95 0.47
C SER A 76 3.02 2.77 0.65
N LEU A 77 3.16 3.83 -0.15
CA LEU A 77 4.28 4.76 -0.05
C LEU A 77 4.35 5.47 1.30
N ASP A 78 3.22 5.67 1.97
CA ASP A 78 3.19 6.29 3.30
C ASP A 78 3.77 5.34 4.36
N ASN A 79 3.58 4.03 4.23
CA ASN A 79 4.28 3.04 5.06
C ASN A 79 5.76 2.85 4.66
N LEU A 80 6.15 3.21 3.44
CA LEU A 80 7.56 3.25 3.02
C LEU A 80 8.28 4.53 3.48
N LYS A 81 7.56 5.60 3.83
CA LYS A 81 8.14 6.83 4.38
C LYS A 81 8.41 6.76 5.89
N SER A 82 7.72 5.87 6.61
CA SER A 82 8.07 5.52 7.98
C SER A 82 9.29 4.61 8.06
N PHE A 83 9.68 3.98 6.93
CA PHE A 83 11.01 3.43 6.74
C PHE A 83 12.03 4.58 6.66
N ASN A 84 13.21 4.38 7.25
CA ASN A 84 14.31 5.32 7.12
C ASN A 84 14.53 5.62 5.64
N LYS A 85 14.45 6.90 5.27
CA LYS A 85 14.63 7.38 3.88
C LYS A 85 15.91 6.79 3.25
N GLU A 86 16.94 6.59 4.06
CA GLU A 86 18.20 5.97 3.66
C GLU A 86 18.05 4.50 3.24
N ASP A 87 17.22 3.72 3.94
CA ASP A 87 16.99 2.31 3.61
C ASP A 87 16.20 2.17 2.30
N LEU A 88 15.21 3.04 2.07
CA LEU A 88 14.44 3.07 0.82
C LEU A 88 15.32 3.50 -0.37
N ILE A 89 16.15 4.53 -0.19
CA ILE A 89 17.13 4.95 -1.20
C ILE A 89 18.09 3.80 -1.51
N THR A 90 18.55 3.09 -0.48
CA THR A 90 19.46 1.94 -0.63
C THR A 90 18.78 0.79 -1.41
N GLU A 91 17.56 0.41 -1.03
CA GLU A 91 16.82 -0.67 -1.70
C GLU A 91 16.57 -0.32 -3.18
N LEU A 92 16.06 0.88 -3.47
CA LEU A 92 15.80 1.33 -4.84
C LEU A 92 17.09 1.41 -5.67
N SER A 93 18.16 1.94 -5.09
CA SER A 93 19.47 2.01 -5.76
C SER A 93 19.98 0.63 -6.14
N SER A 94 19.85 -0.35 -5.23
CA SER A 94 20.30 -1.73 -5.48
C SER A 94 19.55 -2.38 -6.65
N LYS A 95 18.22 -2.20 -6.72
CA LYS A 95 17.37 -2.71 -7.81
C LYS A 95 17.71 -2.05 -9.15
N ILE A 96 17.91 -0.74 -9.17
CA ILE A 96 18.27 -0.01 -10.39
C ILE A 96 19.63 -0.48 -10.93
N VAL A 97 20.64 -0.60 -10.06
CA VAL A 97 21.98 -1.08 -10.46
C VAL A 97 21.93 -2.50 -11.01
N ALA A 98 21.23 -3.42 -10.34
CA ALA A 98 21.12 -4.81 -10.79
C ALA A 98 20.44 -4.92 -12.17
N ASN A 99 19.39 -4.14 -12.40
CA ASN A 99 18.70 -4.09 -13.69
C ASN A 99 19.61 -3.54 -14.79
N LEU A 100 20.32 -2.45 -14.53
CA LEU A 100 21.26 -1.86 -15.49
C LEU A 100 22.41 -2.82 -15.83
N GLN A 101 23.00 -3.47 -14.82
CA GLN A 101 24.05 -4.47 -15.03
C GLN A 101 23.56 -5.62 -15.92
N SER A 102 22.34 -6.09 -15.68
CA SER A 102 21.74 -7.16 -16.48
C SER A 102 21.53 -6.73 -17.93
N SER A 103 21.01 -5.52 -18.16
CA SER A 103 20.84 -4.95 -19.50
C SER A 103 22.18 -4.79 -20.23
N ILE A 104 23.17 -4.17 -19.60
CA ILE A 104 24.51 -3.96 -20.17
C ILE A 104 25.16 -5.31 -20.52
N THR A 105 25.08 -6.29 -19.61
CA THR A 105 25.65 -7.62 -19.85
C THR A 105 25.02 -8.29 -21.07
N ASN A 106 23.70 -8.17 -21.24
CA ASN A 106 23.01 -8.72 -22.40
C ASN A 106 23.38 -8.00 -23.69
N GLU A 107 23.50 -6.67 -23.67
CA GLU A 107 23.94 -5.87 -24.82
C GLU A 107 25.35 -6.26 -25.26
N ILE A 108 26.30 -6.37 -24.32
CA ILE A 108 27.67 -6.81 -24.60
C ILE A 108 27.69 -8.23 -25.16
N ARG A 109 26.93 -9.17 -24.58
CA ARG A 109 26.84 -10.55 -25.11
C ARG A 109 26.30 -10.58 -26.54
N ASN A 110 25.35 -9.72 -26.88
CA ASN A 110 24.79 -9.66 -28.22
C ASN A 110 25.78 -9.04 -29.22
N ALA A 111 26.55 -8.04 -28.81
CA ALA A 111 27.55 -7.40 -29.66
C ALA A 111 28.80 -8.27 -29.94
N LEU A 112 29.08 -9.26 -29.08
CA LEU A 112 30.21 -10.17 -29.22
C LEU A 112 29.86 -11.51 -29.91
N LYS A 113 28.61 -11.71 -30.33
CA LYS A 113 28.18 -12.84 -31.18
C LYS A 113 28.29 -12.46 -32.64
#